data_AF-A0A2V7KYP3-F1
#
_entry.id   AF-A0A2V7KYP3-F1
#
_cell.length_a   1.000
_cell.length_b   1.000
_cell.length_c   1.000
_cell.angle_alpha   90.00
_cell.angle_beta   90.00
_cell.angle_gamma   90.00
#
_symmetry.space_group_name_H-M   'P 1'
#
loop_
_entity.id
_entity.type
_entity.pdbx_description
1 polymer ?
#
loop_
_entity_poly.entity_id
_entity_poly.type
_entity_poly.pdbx_seq_one_letter_code
_entity_poly.pdbx_strand_id
1 'polypeptide(L)'
;MDPEFGADFLNERREFFQATIGKLLQEVARRTEQRVAPKRWFRPPGAADEVAFVAACTRCGDCIDICPVHAILKMPASGGGLAAGTPYIDPTTRACIACEDMPCAAACETGALTKVPWEQVRMGVLELDPQRCITFQGAQCGVCARACPIGEKALALDDQGRPVLKPEGCVGCGVCVIACVTMPSSLKLSLT
;
A
#
# COMPACT_ATOMS: atom_id res chain seq x y z
N MET A 1 13.91 -43.38 40.28
CA MET A 1 13.36 -42.03 40.40
C MET A 1 14.19 -41.21 39.42
N ASP A 2 13.76 -41.20 38.17
CA ASP A 2 14.64 -40.93 37.03
C ASP A 2 14.73 -39.43 36.68
N PRO A 3 15.93 -38.87 36.43
CA PRO A 3 16.13 -37.42 36.30
C PRO A 3 15.76 -36.83 34.93
N GLU A 4 15.51 -37.65 33.90
CA GLU A 4 15.34 -37.19 32.51
C GLU A 4 13.96 -36.56 32.23
N PHE A 5 12.92 -36.92 33.00
CA PHE A 5 11.55 -36.43 32.77
C PHE A 5 11.35 -34.93 33.14
N GLY A 6 12.29 -34.34 33.88
CA GLY A 6 12.21 -32.94 34.33
C GLY A 6 12.73 -31.91 33.33
N ALA A 7 13.58 -32.30 32.39
CA ALA A 7 14.23 -31.38 31.44
C ALA A 7 13.31 -30.99 30.27
N ASP A 8 12.53 -31.95 29.74
CA ASP A 8 11.63 -31.74 28.60
C ASP A 8 10.49 -30.78 28.94
N PHE A 9 9.90 -30.90 30.13
CA PHE A 9 8.82 -30.02 30.58
C PHE A 9 9.25 -28.56 30.80
N LEU A 10 10.53 -28.32 31.13
CA LEU A 10 11.08 -26.98 31.26
C LEU A 10 11.37 -26.34 29.90
N ASN A 11 11.68 -27.13 28.87
CA ASN A 11 11.96 -26.64 27.53
C ASN A 11 10.68 -26.25 26.78
N GLU A 12 9.62 -27.07 26.85
CA GLU A 12 8.30 -26.75 26.26
C GLU A 12 7.68 -25.48 26.85
N ARG A 13 7.81 -25.28 28.17
CA ARG A 13 7.35 -24.06 28.84
C ARG A 13 8.11 -22.83 28.39
N ARG A 14 9.41 -22.95 28.09
CA ARG A 14 10.26 -21.84 27.64
C ARG A 14 9.90 -21.41 26.22
N GLU A 15 9.64 -22.37 25.33
CA GLU A 15 9.22 -22.09 23.95
C GLU A 15 7.83 -21.46 23.87
N PHE A 16 6.87 -21.98 24.66
CA PHE A 16 5.55 -21.37 24.76
C PHE A 16 5.60 -19.95 25.34
N PHE A 17 6.44 -19.70 26.35
CA PHE A 17 6.61 -18.36 26.94
C PHE A 17 7.28 -17.39 25.95
N GLN A 18 8.29 -17.84 25.21
CA GLN A 18 8.96 -17.03 24.18
C GLN A 18 8.01 -16.68 23.03
N ALA A 19 7.20 -17.64 22.56
CA ALA A 19 6.20 -17.40 21.52
C ALA A 19 5.08 -16.46 22.01
N THR A 20 4.67 -16.57 23.27
CA THR A 20 3.61 -15.74 23.87
C THR A 20 4.10 -14.31 24.12
N ILE A 21 5.32 -14.14 24.63
CA ILE A 21 5.96 -12.82 24.79
C ILE A 21 6.20 -12.17 23.43
N GLY A 22 6.67 -12.93 22.43
CA GLY A 22 6.86 -12.43 21.07
C GLY A 22 5.55 -11.91 20.46
N LYS A 23 4.46 -12.67 20.59
CA LYS A 23 3.12 -12.22 20.15
C LYS A 23 2.63 -11.00 20.91
N LEU A 24 2.85 -10.93 22.22
CA LEU A 24 2.47 -9.79 23.04
C LEU A 24 3.27 -8.53 22.68
N LEU A 25 4.58 -8.66 22.44
CA LEU A 25 5.44 -7.55 21.99
C LEU A 25 5.01 -7.05 20.61
N GLN A 26 4.70 -7.94 19.67
CA GLN A 26 4.18 -7.56 18.36
C GLN A 26 2.82 -6.84 18.48
N GLU A 27 1.93 -7.33 19.32
CA GLU A 27 0.62 -6.71 19.55
C GLU A 27 0.74 -5.33 20.24
N VAL A 28 1.66 -5.19 21.20
CA VAL A 28 1.95 -3.90 21.85
C VAL A 28 2.61 -2.92 20.88
N ALA A 29 3.54 -3.37 20.04
CA ALA A 29 4.14 -2.55 18.98
C ALA A 29 3.06 -2.05 18.02
N ARG A 30 2.23 -2.95 17.49
CA ARG A 30 1.10 -2.63 16.60
C ARG A 30 0.13 -1.62 17.22
N ARG A 31 -0.21 -1.79 18.50
CA ARG A 31 -1.08 -0.85 19.23
C ARG A 31 -0.44 0.52 19.46
N THR A 32 0.87 0.55 19.66
CA THR A 32 1.62 1.80 19.86
C THR A 32 1.72 2.57 18.55
N GLU A 33 1.99 1.89 17.44
CA GLU A 33 1.95 2.47 16.09
C GLU A 33 0.60 3.14 15.78
N GLN A 34 -0.50 2.46 16.11
CA GLN A 34 -1.86 2.98 15.91
C GLN A 34 -2.16 4.26 16.71
N ARG A 35 -1.51 4.47 17.86
CA ARG A 35 -1.69 5.67 18.69
C ARG A 35 -0.79 6.83 18.27
N VAL A 36 0.41 6.54 17.75
CA VAL A 36 1.44 7.55 17.45
C VAL A 36 1.29 8.12 16.02
N ALA A 37 0.78 7.33 15.08
CA ALA A 37 0.53 7.76 13.69
C ALA A 37 -0.92 7.43 13.25
N PRO A 38 -1.94 8.13 13.78
CA PRO A 38 -3.34 7.80 13.51
C PRO A 38 -3.76 8.09 12.05
N LYS A 39 -3.00 8.91 11.32
CA LYS A 39 -3.31 9.32 9.96
C LYS A 39 -2.37 8.61 8.99
N ARG A 40 -2.91 7.58 8.33
CA ARG A 40 -2.21 6.88 7.23
C ARG A 40 -2.28 7.72 5.96
N TRP A 41 -1.27 7.58 5.12
CA TRP A 41 -1.15 8.27 3.85
C TRP A 41 -0.79 7.26 2.76
N PHE A 42 -1.24 7.47 1.52
CA PHE A 42 -0.76 6.66 0.40
C PHE A 42 0.72 6.98 0.18
N ARG A 43 1.59 6.00 0.40
CA ARG A 43 3.03 6.16 0.21
C ARG A 43 3.44 5.80 -1.22
N PRO A 44 4.56 6.35 -1.73
CA PRO A 44 5.17 5.90 -2.97
C PRO A 44 5.45 4.38 -2.96
N PRO A 45 5.55 3.75 -4.14
CA PRO A 45 5.83 2.32 -4.23
C PRO A 45 7.15 1.96 -3.54
N GLY A 46 7.17 0.81 -2.86
CA GLY A 46 8.35 0.31 -2.14
C GLY A 46 8.56 0.91 -0.76
N ALA A 47 7.62 1.70 -0.23
CA ALA A 47 7.69 2.21 1.13
C ALA A 47 7.66 1.08 2.17
N ALA A 48 8.51 1.20 3.17
CA ALA A 48 8.40 0.41 4.40
C ALA A 48 7.10 0.73 5.17
N ASP A 49 6.80 -0.05 6.20
CA ASP A 49 5.71 0.26 7.13
C ASP A 49 5.84 1.67 7.69
N GLU A 50 4.70 2.34 7.94
CA GLU A 50 4.64 3.79 8.19
C GLU A 50 5.65 4.29 9.23
N VAL A 51 5.85 3.57 10.34
CA VAL A 51 6.81 3.96 11.38
C VAL A 51 8.25 3.83 10.90
N ALA A 52 8.61 2.70 10.28
CA ALA A 52 9.94 2.49 9.72
C ALA A 52 10.23 3.49 8.59
N PHE A 53 9.23 3.75 7.74
CA PHE A 53 9.30 4.72 6.66
C PHE A 53 9.58 6.14 7.19
N VAL A 54 8.78 6.62 8.15
CA VAL A 54 8.94 7.96 8.72
C VAL A 54 10.28 8.12 9.44
N ALA A 55 10.78 7.05 10.08
CA ALA A 55 12.08 7.03 10.74
C ALA A 55 13.26 7.06 9.74
N ALA A 56 13.16 6.31 8.64
CA ALA A 56 14.23 6.22 7.62
C ALA A 56 14.23 7.39 6.62
N CYS A 57 13.09 8.05 6.40
CA CYS A 57 12.97 9.12 5.42
C CYS A 57 13.65 10.42 5.90
N THR A 58 14.68 10.86 5.18
CA THR A 58 15.41 12.12 5.44
C THR A 58 14.67 13.35 4.94
N ARG A 59 13.58 13.20 4.19
CA ARG A 59 12.79 14.30 3.59
C ARG A 59 13.57 15.13 2.56
N CYS A 60 14.58 14.52 1.91
CA CYS A 60 15.40 15.15 0.87
C CYS A 60 14.58 15.65 -0.31
N GLY A 61 13.65 14.83 -0.80
CA GLY A 61 12.79 15.16 -1.95
C GLY A 61 13.17 14.47 -3.25
N ASP A 62 14.25 13.70 -3.31
CA ASP A 62 14.76 13.10 -4.56
C ASP A 62 13.71 12.23 -5.27
N CYS A 63 12.93 11.47 -4.50
CA CYS A 63 11.82 10.68 -5.03
C CYS A 63 10.68 11.52 -5.65
N ILE A 64 10.48 12.76 -5.17
CA ILE A 64 9.50 13.72 -5.72
C ILE A 64 10.00 14.22 -7.07
N ASP A 65 11.25 14.67 -7.12
CA ASP A 65 11.84 15.31 -8.30
C ASP A 65 11.99 14.34 -9.47
N ILE A 66 12.35 13.08 -9.18
CA ILE A 66 12.54 12.06 -10.21
C ILE A 66 11.22 11.43 -10.70
N CYS A 67 10.08 11.72 -10.06
CA CYS A 67 8.80 11.14 -10.46
C CYS A 67 8.35 11.72 -11.81
N PRO A 68 8.32 10.93 -12.91
CA PRO A 68 8.09 11.46 -14.26
C PRO A 68 6.67 12.01 -14.44
N VAL A 69 5.74 11.52 -13.63
CA VAL A 69 4.37 11.99 -13.61
C VAL A 69 4.09 12.90 -12.43
N HIS A 70 5.04 13.33 -11.61
CA HIS A 70 4.79 14.21 -10.45
C HIS A 70 3.61 13.76 -9.56
N ALA A 71 3.47 12.45 -9.36
CA ALA A 71 2.41 11.89 -8.51
C ALA A 71 2.75 12.01 -7.02
N ILE A 72 4.04 12.14 -6.70
CA ILE A 72 4.54 12.21 -5.35
C ILE A 72 4.58 13.68 -4.91
N LEU A 73 3.95 13.97 -3.79
CA LEU A 73 3.84 15.29 -3.18
C LEU A 73 4.57 15.29 -1.84
N LYS A 74 4.99 16.48 -1.41
CA LYS A 74 5.57 16.67 -0.08
C LYS A 74 4.46 16.91 0.94
N MET A 75 4.43 16.11 2.01
CA MET A 75 3.45 16.28 3.08
C MET A 75 3.59 17.68 3.70
N PRO A 76 2.50 18.46 3.85
CA PRO A 76 2.55 19.77 4.46
C PRO A 76 3.00 19.68 5.93
N ALA A 77 3.67 20.75 6.38
CA ALA A 77 4.11 20.87 7.78
C ALA A 77 2.90 20.86 8.73
N SER A 78 1.83 21.56 8.36
CA SER A 78 0.56 21.56 9.08
C SER A 78 -0.20 20.25 8.83
N GLY A 79 -0.56 19.53 9.89
CA GLY A 79 -1.41 18.34 9.81
C GLY A 79 -0.70 17.04 9.42
N GLY A 80 0.60 17.08 9.10
CA GLY A 80 1.43 15.90 8.81
C GLY A 80 1.98 15.21 10.06
N GLY A 81 2.06 15.89 11.22
CA GLY A 81 2.65 15.32 12.43
C GLY A 81 4.08 14.82 12.18
N LEU A 82 4.39 13.60 12.60
CA LEU A 82 5.69 12.97 12.34
C LEU A 82 5.95 12.73 10.84
N ALA A 83 4.89 12.59 10.04
CA ALA A 83 4.97 12.45 8.58
C ALA A 83 5.18 13.79 7.86
N ALA A 84 5.21 14.93 8.55
CA ALA A 84 5.47 16.23 7.92
C ALA A 84 6.77 16.19 7.09
N GLY A 85 6.70 16.73 5.86
CA GLY A 85 7.80 16.76 4.91
C GLY A 85 8.15 15.44 4.23
N THR A 86 7.54 14.31 4.62
CA THR A 86 7.74 13.02 3.96
C THR A 86 6.93 12.93 2.65
N PRO A 87 7.32 12.11 1.68
CA PRO A 87 6.60 12.00 0.41
C PRO A 87 5.32 11.17 0.56
N TYR A 88 4.26 11.61 -0.11
CA TYR A 88 2.98 10.90 -0.20
C TYR A 88 2.38 11.05 -1.59
N ILE A 89 1.34 10.28 -1.89
CA ILE A 89 0.58 10.36 -3.13
C ILE A 89 -0.88 10.68 -2.78
N ASP A 90 -1.52 11.51 -3.58
CA ASP A 90 -2.98 11.60 -3.60
C ASP A 90 -3.49 10.90 -4.87
N PRO A 91 -3.92 9.63 -4.78
CA PRO A 91 -4.29 8.86 -5.95
C PRO A 91 -5.60 9.34 -6.60
N THR A 92 -6.32 10.26 -5.97
CA THR A 92 -7.54 10.88 -6.52
C THR A 92 -7.27 12.15 -7.31
N THR A 93 -6.10 12.78 -7.09
CA THR A 93 -5.64 13.95 -7.85
C THR A 93 -4.63 13.55 -8.92
N ARG A 94 -3.66 12.70 -8.57
CA ARG A 94 -2.59 12.27 -9.49
C ARG A 94 -2.04 10.90 -9.10
N ALA A 95 -2.40 9.89 -9.89
CA ALA A 95 -2.04 8.51 -9.65
C ALA A 95 -0.58 8.18 -10.00
N CYS A 96 -0.02 7.19 -9.31
CA CYS A 96 1.24 6.55 -9.71
C CYS A 96 0.99 5.72 -10.97
N ILE A 97 1.83 5.84 -11.99
CA ILE A 97 1.69 5.07 -13.26
C ILE A 97 2.42 3.72 -13.24
N ALA A 98 2.95 3.31 -12.09
CA ALA A 98 3.70 2.09 -11.92
C ALA A 98 4.89 1.92 -12.90
N CYS A 99 5.81 2.90 -12.93
CA CYS A 99 7.01 2.84 -13.77
C CYS A 99 7.80 1.54 -13.55
N GLU A 100 8.20 0.89 -14.65
CA GLU A 100 8.90 -0.41 -14.62
C GLU A 100 10.20 -0.35 -13.81
N ASP A 101 10.95 0.73 -13.93
CA ASP A 101 12.25 0.94 -13.30
C ASP A 101 12.19 1.47 -11.87
N MET A 102 11.00 1.91 -11.40
CA MET A 102 10.75 2.52 -10.09
C MET A 102 11.79 3.61 -9.71
N PRO A 103 11.87 4.72 -10.46
CA PRO A 103 12.91 5.72 -10.27
C PRO A 103 12.83 6.38 -8.88
N CYS A 104 11.62 6.53 -8.33
CA CYS A 104 11.41 7.07 -6.99
C CYS A 104 12.01 6.20 -5.87
N ALA A 105 12.00 4.87 -6.03
CA ALA A 105 12.62 3.97 -5.08
C ALA A 105 14.12 3.85 -5.32
N ALA A 106 14.55 3.85 -6.59
CA ALA A 106 15.96 3.84 -6.96
C ALA A 106 16.73 5.07 -6.46
N ALA A 107 16.08 6.24 -6.42
CA ALA A 107 16.67 7.48 -5.89
C ALA A 107 16.74 7.53 -4.35
N CYS A 108 16.14 6.58 -3.63
CA CYS A 108 16.09 6.62 -2.17
C CYS A 108 17.32 5.96 -1.54
N GLU A 109 18.32 6.76 -1.19
CA GLU A 109 19.57 6.26 -0.60
C GLU A 109 19.41 5.65 0.79
N THR A 110 18.40 6.09 1.57
CA THR A 110 18.20 5.64 2.95
C THR A 110 17.45 4.31 3.06
N GLY A 111 16.90 3.81 1.95
CA GLY A 111 16.05 2.62 1.94
C GLY A 111 14.64 2.84 2.49
N ALA A 112 14.22 4.09 2.74
CA ALA A 112 12.83 4.38 3.11
C ALA A 112 11.85 3.93 2.00
N LEU A 113 12.26 4.07 0.74
CA LEU A 113 11.66 3.40 -0.41
C LEU A 113 12.66 2.38 -0.94
N THR A 114 12.21 1.16 -1.22
CA THR A 114 13.05 0.08 -1.76
C THR A 114 12.49 -0.43 -3.08
N LYS A 115 13.36 -0.69 -4.05
CA LYS A 115 12.96 -1.33 -5.30
C LYS A 115 12.61 -2.79 -5.05
N VAL A 116 11.35 -3.14 -5.25
CA VAL A 116 10.79 -4.49 -5.07
C VAL A 116 10.01 -4.89 -6.32
N PRO A 117 9.77 -6.17 -6.61
CA PRO A 117 8.84 -6.56 -7.67
C PRO A 117 7.46 -5.93 -7.49
N TRP A 118 6.79 -5.53 -8.58
CA TRP A 118 5.47 -4.89 -8.52
C TRP A 118 4.42 -5.76 -7.82
N GLU A 119 4.53 -7.08 -7.93
CA GLU A 119 3.69 -8.05 -7.24
C GLU A 119 3.75 -7.93 -5.70
N GLN A 120 4.80 -7.31 -5.15
CA GLN A 120 4.97 -7.09 -3.71
C GLN A 120 4.53 -5.68 -3.26
N VAL A 121 4.27 -4.77 -4.20
CA VAL A 121 3.88 -3.39 -3.86
C VAL A 121 2.43 -3.34 -3.42
N ARG A 122 2.16 -2.71 -2.28
CA ARG A 122 0.81 -2.44 -1.76
C ARG A 122 0.71 -0.99 -1.30
N MET A 123 0.21 -0.12 -2.17
CA MET A 123 0.00 1.30 -1.86
C MET A 123 -1.37 1.57 -1.23
N GLY A 124 -2.36 0.74 -1.56
CA GLY A 124 -3.75 0.87 -1.09
C GLY A 124 -4.62 -0.27 -1.60
N VAL A 125 -5.86 -0.33 -1.10
CA VAL A 125 -6.87 -1.32 -1.46
C VAL A 125 -7.90 -0.69 -2.37
N LEU A 126 -8.20 -1.37 -3.46
CA LEU A 126 -9.14 -0.92 -4.48
C LEU A 126 -10.49 -1.63 -4.29
N GLU A 127 -11.55 -0.84 -4.24
CA GLU A 127 -12.94 -1.30 -4.16
C GLU A 127 -13.70 -0.81 -5.40
N LEU A 128 -14.59 -1.66 -5.90
CA LEU A 128 -15.54 -1.33 -6.97
C LEU A 128 -16.94 -1.18 -6.37
N ASP A 129 -17.63 -0.11 -6.73
CA ASP A 129 -19.05 0.11 -6.48
C ASP A 129 -19.87 -0.28 -7.72
N PRO A 130 -20.55 -1.45 -7.71
CA PRO A 130 -21.33 -1.91 -8.86
C PRO A 130 -22.55 -1.02 -9.13
N GLN A 131 -23.07 -0.30 -8.14
CA GLN A 131 -24.24 0.56 -8.32
C GLN A 131 -23.91 1.79 -9.18
N ARG A 132 -22.66 2.28 -9.08
CA ARG A 132 -22.19 3.41 -9.90
C ARG A 132 -21.65 2.98 -11.26
N CYS A 133 -21.13 1.77 -11.36
CA CYS A 133 -20.43 1.35 -12.55
C CYS A 133 -21.40 1.10 -13.71
N ILE A 134 -21.25 1.89 -14.78
CA ILE A 134 -22.17 1.89 -15.94
C ILE A 134 -22.24 0.54 -16.67
N THR A 135 -21.25 -0.34 -16.50
CA THR A 135 -21.28 -1.70 -17.06
C THR A 135 -22.33 -2.59 -16.40
N PHE A 136 -22.65 -2.33 -15.14
CA PHE A 136 -23.74 -3.03 -14.43
C PHE A 136 -25.12 -2.44 -14.79
N GLN A 137 -25.14 -1.31 -15.50
CA GLN A 137 -26.34 -0.64 -16.02
C GLN A 137 -26.54 -0.91 -17.53
N GLY A 138 -25.73 -1.80 -18.12
CA GLY A 138 -25.84 -2.23 -19.52
C GLY A 138 -25.03 -1.41 -20.53
N ALA A 139 -24.29 -0.39 -20.10
CA ALA A 139 -23.39 0.35 -20.99
C ALA A 139 -22.05 -0.38 -21.18
N GLN A 140 -21.45 -0.27 -22.36
CA GLN A 140 -20.12 -0.82 -22.60
C GLN A 140 -19.04 0.15 -22.09
N CYS A 141 -18.18 -0.32 -21.19
CA CYS A 141 -17.05 0.43 -20.69
C CYS A 141 -15.95 -0.53 -20.22
N GLY A 142 -14.69 -0.12 -20.36
CA GLY A 142 -13.53 -0.92 -19.94
C GLY A 142 -12.29 -0.08 -19.71
N VAL A 143 -12.48 1.23 -19.53
CA VAL A 143 -11.38 2.21 -19.44
C VAL A 143 -10.49 1.95 -18.24
N CYS A 144 -11.06 1.50 -17.13
CA CYS A 144 -10.32 1.20 -15.90
C CYS A 144 -9.37 0.01 -16.09
N ALA A 145 -9.81 -1.06 -16.76
CA ALA A 145 -8.99 -2.23 -17.07
C ALA A 145 -7.90 -1.88 -18.09
N ARG A 146 -8.25 -1.19 -19.17
CA ARG A 146 -7.27 -0.78 -20.21
C ARG A 146 -6.22 0.21 -19.72
N ALA A 147 -6.59 1.10 -18.80
CA ALA A 147 -5.66 2.06 -18.21
C ALA A 147 -4.81 1.45 -17.08
N CYS A 148 -5.14 0.25 -16.58
CA CYS A 148 -4.42 -0.34 -15.47
C CYS A 148 -2.97 -0.67 -15.89
N PRO A 149 -1.94 -0.08 -15.27
CA PRO A 149 -0.56 -0.35 -15.66
C PRO A 149 -0.09 -1.77 -15.28
N ILE A 150 -0.78 -2.43 -14.35
CA ILE A 150 -0.53 -3.83 -13.99
C ILE A 150 -1.28 -4.81 -14.93
N GLY A 151 -2.22 -4.30 -15.72
CA GLY A 151 -3.04 -5.08 -16.64
C GLY A 151 -3.98 -6.07 -15.95
N GLU A 152 -4.28 -7.16 -16.66
CA GLU A 152 -5.26 -8.17 -16.23
C GLU A 152 -4.88 -8.94 -14.98
N LYS A 153 -3.63 -8.83 -14.51
CA LYS A 153 -3.22 -9.36 -13.19
C LYS A 153 -3.91 -8.62 -12.04
N ALA A 154 -4.30 -7.36 -12.22
CA ALA A 154 -4.92 -6.53 -11.19
C ALA A 154 -6.40 -6.20 -11.47
N LEU A 155 -6.73 -5.93 -12.73
CA LEU A 155 -8.08 -5.51 -13.13
C LEU A 155 -8.36 -5.99 -14.55
N ALA A 156 -9.29 -6.92 -14.66
CA ALA A 156 -9.74 -7.51 -15.94
C ALA A 156 -11.19 -7.12 -16.23
N LEU A 157 -11.70 -7.54 -17.38
CA LEU A 157 -13.12 -7.54 -17.70
C LEU A 157 -13.63 -8.98 -17.75
N ASP A 158 -14.84 -9.24 -17.25
CA ASP A 158 -15.53 -10.51 -17.47
C ASP A 158 -16.12 -10.61 -18.88
N ASP A 159 -16.75 -11.75 -19.20
CA ASP A 159 -17.38 -12.01 -20.50
C ASP A 159 -18.52 -11.02 -20.84
N GLN A 160 -19.05 -10.33 -19.82
CA GLN A 160 -20.09 -9.31 -19.97
C GLN A 160 -19.50 -7.89 -20.06
N GLY A 161 -18.16 -7.76 -20.09
CA GLY A 161 -17.45 -6.50 -20.13
C GLY A 161 -17.44 -5.74 -18.80
N ARG A 162 -17.72 -6.41 -17.67
CA ARG A 162 -17.73 -5.77 -16.35
C ARG A 162 -16.37 -5.90 -15.67
N PRO A 163 -15.92 -4.87 -14.93
CA PRO A 163 -14.63 -4.91 -14.26
C PRO A 163 -14.59 -5.97 -13.15
N VAL A 164 -13.55 -6.80 -13.18
CA VAL A 164 -13.23 -7.80 -12.16
C VAL A 164 -11.90 -7.43 -11.52
N LEU A 165 -11.94 -7.09 -10.24
CA LEU A 165 -10.76 -6.79 -9.43
C LEU A 165 -10.06 -8.09 -9.00
N LYS A 166 -8.73 -8.09 -9.10
CA LYS A 166 -7.83 -9.15 -8.61
C LYS A 166 -6.92 -8.53 -7.54
N PRO A 167 -7.33 -8.53 -6.26
CA PRO A 167 -6.61 -7.83 -5.19
C PRO A 167 -5.14 -8.22 -5.05
N GLU A 168 -4.81 -9.47 -5.36
CA GLU A 168 -3.45 -10.03 -5.31
C GLU A 168 -2.48 -9.38 -6.29
N GLY A 169 -2.96 -8.92 -7.46
CA GLY A 169 -2.15 -8.16 -8.42
C GLY A 169 -2.33 -6.67 -8.32
N CYS A 170 -3.36 -6.18 -7.61
CA CYS A 170 -3.60 -4.75 -7.46
C CYS A 170 -2.57 -4.11 -6.51
N VAL A 171 -1.84 -3.13 -7.03
CA VAL A 171 -0.81 -2.41 -6.26
C VAL A 171 -1.34 -1.15 -5.59
N GLY A 172 -2.60 -0.78 -5.83
CA GLY A 172 -3.23 0.41 -5.24
C GLY A 172 -2.78 1.75 -5.84
N CYS A 173 -2.33 1.77 -7.11
CA CYS A 173 -1.73 2.96 -7.72
C CYS A 173 -2.72 4.09 -8.08
N GLY A 174 -4.01 3.78 -8.27
CA GLY A 174 -5.08 4.75 -8.48
C GLY A 174 -5.36 5.16 -9.92
N VAL A 175 -4.61 4.65 -10.91
CA VAL A 175 -4.81 5.03 -12.33
C VAL A 175 -6.25 4.77 -12.79
N CYS A 176 -6.82 3.63 -12.36
CA CYS A 176 -8.19 3.24 -12.69
C CYS A 176 -9.26 4.13 -12.03
N VAL A 177 -8.96 4.75 -10.88
CA VAL A 177 -9.83 5.73 -10.21
C VAL A 177 -9.89 7.02 -11.01
N ILE A 178 -8.73 7.53 -11.45
CA ILE A 178 -8.63 8.73 -12.30
C ILE A 178 -9.27 8.49 -13.68
N ALA A 179 -9.07 7.30 -14.24
CA ALA A 179 -9.59 6.95 -15.56
C ALA A 179 -11.10 6.68 -15.60
N CYS A 180 -11.74 6.51 -14.43
CA CYS A 180 -13.16 6.18 -14.37
C CYS A 180 -14.02 7.33 -14.92
N VAL A 181 -14.97 7.00 -15.79
CA VAL A 181 -15.84 8.01 -16.45
C VAL A 181 -17.02 8.47 -15.59
N THR A 182 -17.23 7.85 -14.43
CA THR A 182 -18.34 8.17 -13.53
C THR A 182 -17.94 9.21 -12.50
N MET A 183 -18.90 10.01 -12.05
CA MET A 183 -18.70 11.03 -11.03
C MET A 183 -19.76 10.87 -9.92
N PRO A 184 -19.37 10.52 -8.67
CA PRO A 184 -18.03 10.10 -8.26
C PRO A 184 -17.59 8.79 -8.94
N SER A 185 -16.27 8.57 -9.00
CA SER A 185 -15.69 7.33 -9.55
C SER A 185 -16.35 6.09 -8.94
N SER A 186 -16.60 5.08 -9.79
CA SER A 186 -17.07 3.76 -9.36
C SER A 186 -15.98 2.94 -8.69
N LEU A 187 -14.73 3.39 -8.76
CA LEU A 187 -13.59 2.77 -8.10
C LEU A 187 -13.11 3.69 -6.96
N LYS A 188 -12.86 3.10 -5.79
CA LYS A 188 -12.41 3.81 -4.60
C LYS A 188 -11.15 3.16 -4.05
N LEU A 189 -10.17 3.99 -3.71
CA LEU A 189 -9.00 3.55 -2.95
C LEU A 189 -9.19 3.83 -1.46
N SER A 190 -8.74 2.88 -0.65
CA SER A 190 -8.64 2.98 0.80
C SER A 190 -7.24 2.54 1.26
N LEU A 191 -6.85 2.97 2.45
CA LEU A 191 -5.66 2.48 3.13
C LEU A 191 -6.09 1.32 4.05
N THR A 192 -5.32 0.23 4.06
CA THR A 192 -5.44 -0.82 5.09
C THR A 192 -5.01 -0.31 6.45
#